data_AF-A0A6M5YN25-F1
#
_entry.id   AF-A0A6M5YN25-F1
#
_cell.length_a   1.000
_cell.length_b   1.000
_cell.length_c   1.000
_cell.angle_alpha   90.00
_cell.angle_beta   90.00
_cell.angle_gamma   90.00
#
_symmetry.space_group_name_H-M   'P 1'
#
loop_
_entity.id
_entity.type
_entity.pdbx_description
1 polymer ?
#
loop_
_entity_poly.entity_id
_entity_poly.type
_entity_poly.pdbx_seq_one_letter_code
_entity_poly.pdbx_strand_id
1 'polypeptide(L)'
;MGVQMGLVLSLVSAANLPCRSSSSASSEPQRINYGALFFAYEDFLANVIRTKELTYSSKKKPIKEAFATHFDDALADFCWNHDEVDLARLVRNALAYNGARFGKDLENYKARFVDVSGTSKALLRREHFNPVDGIIQITPDNTAYLFGVLKERVTMIVEALAQSLTL
;
A
#
# COMPACT_ATOMS: atom_id res chain seq x y z
N MET A 1 7.34 -32.07 4.07
CA MET A 1 6.52 -30.93 4.55
C MET A 1 6.43 -29.93 3.40
N GLY A 2 5.32 -29.92 2.66
CA GLY A 2 5.25 -29.26 1.35
C GLY A 2 3.85 -28.75 1.01
N VAL A 3 3.23 -28.00 1.94
CA VAL A 3 1.89 -27.45 1.75
C VAL A 3 1.83 -26.05 2.37
N GLN A 4 2.53 -25.06 1.79
CA GLN A 4 2.28 -23.65 2.15
C GLN A 4 2.65 -22.62 1.07
N MET A 5 3.35 -23.00 -0.01
CA MET A 5 3.67 -22.07 -1.11
C MET A 5 2.53 -21.85 -2.13
N GLY A 6 1.48 -22.67 -2.10
CA GLY A 6 0.39 -22.59 -3.09
C GLY A 6 -0.55 -21.39 -2.93
N LEU A 7 -0.63 -20.79 -1.73
CA LEU A 7 -1.59 -19.72 -1.45
C LEU A 7 -1.07 -18.33 -1.82
N VAL A 8 0.26 -18.14 -1.88
CA VAL A 8 0.87 -16.86 -2.22
C VAL A 8 0.78 -16.57 -3.73
N LEU A 9 0.82 -17.62 -4.59
CA LEU A 9 0.68 -17.44 -6.04
C LEU A 9 -0.76 -17.14 -6.50
N SER A 10 -1.79 -17.64 -5.79
CA SER A 10 -3.19 -17.38 -6.18
C SER A 10 -3.62 -15.92 -5.96
N LEU A 11 -2.99 -15.18 -5.04
CA LEU A 11 -3.27 -13.75 -4.85
C LEU A 11 -2.67 -12.88 -5.98
N VAL A 12 -1.57 -13.31 -6.60
CA VAL A 12 -0.92 -12.56 -7.69
C VAL A 12 -1.65 -12.76 -9.02
N SER A 13 -2.29 -13.91 -9.23
CA SER A 13 -2.98 -14.23 -10.50
C SER A 13 -4.39 -13.62 -10.63
N ALA A 14 -5.02 -13.19 -9.52
CA ALA A 14 -6.35 -12.56 -9.55
C ALA A 14 -6.32 -11.08 -9.98
N ALA A 15 -5.14 -10.49 -10.17
CA ALA A 15 -4.94 -9.07 -10.45
C ALA A 15 -5.05 -8.66 -11.94
N ASN A 16 -5.36 -9.59 -12.86
CA ASN A 16 -5.34 -9.35 -14.31
C ASN A 16 -6.73 -9.27 -14.96
N LEU A 17 -7.77 -8.82 -14.24
CA LEU A 17 -9.08 -8.60 -14.85
C LEU A 17 -9.14 -7.20 -15.52
N PRO A 18 -9.50 -7.11 -16.81
CA PRO A 18 -9.66 -5.83 -17.49
C PRO A 18 -10.87 -5.08 -16.89
N CYS A 19 -10.60 -3.94 -16.25
CA CYS A 19 -11.62 -3.10 -15.64
C CYS A 19 -12.38 -2.33 -16.73
N ARG A 20 -13.59 -2.78 -17.04
CA ARG A 20 -14.48 -2.18 -18.04
C ARG A 20 -15.01 -0.84 -17.51
N SER A 21 -14.73 0.24 -18.21
CA SER A 21 -15.20 1.59 -17.88
C SER A 21 -16.70 1.73 -18.16
N SER A 22 -17.51 1.87 -17.12
CA SER A 22 -18.87 2.41 -17.24
C SER A 22 -19.12 3.48 -16.18
N SER A 23 -19.45 4.65 -16.69
CA SER A 23 -19.77 5.88 -15.99
C SER A 23 -21.13 5.78 -15.28
N SER A 24 -21.12 5.69 -13.95
CA SER A 24 -21.96 6.47 -13.00
C SER A 24 -21.96 5.77 -11.63
N ALA A 25 -21.68 6.56 -10.61
CA ALA A 25 -21.90 6.30 -9.18
C ALA A 25 -21.71 4.85 -8.66
N SER A 26 -20.53 4.57 -8.11
CA SER A 26 -20.47 4.15 -6.69
C SER A 26 -19.03 4.30 -6.19
N SER A 27 -18.80 5.25 -5.29
CA SER A 27 -17.56 5.32 -4.52
C SER A 27 -17.44 4.16 -3.52
N GLU A 28 -18.51 3.39 -3.31
CA GLU A 28 -18.57 2.30 -2.31
C GLU A 28 -17.70 1.08 -2.67
N PRO A 29 -17.78 0.49 -3.88
CA PRO A 29 -16.92 -0.64 -4.24
C PRO A 29 -15.43 -0.29 -4.19
N GLN A 30 -15.05 0.91 -4.63
CA GLN A 30 -13.66 1.36 -4.59
C GLN A 30 -13.14 1.51 -3.16
N ARG A 31 -13.96 2.08 -2.26
CA ARG A 31 -13.63 2.20 -0.83
C ARG A 31 -13.43 0.84 -0.17
N ILE A 32 -14.35 -0.09 -0.41
CA ILE A 32 -14.31 -1.43 0.19
C ILE A 32 -13.11 -2.21 -0.36
N ASN A 33 -12.91 -2.20 -1.69
CA ASN A 33 -11.87 -2.98 -2.33
C ASN A 33 -10.47 -2.51 -1.95
N TYR A 34 -10.21 -1.20 -2.04
CA TYR A 34 -8.89 -0.67 -1.70
C TYR A 34 -8.61 -0.72 -0.19
N GLY A 35 -9.64 -0.48 0.63
CA GLY A 35 -9.54 -0.67 2.08
C GLY A 35 -9.15 -2.09 2.44
N ALA A 36 -9.85 -3.09 1.89
CA ALA A 36 -9.54 -4.50 2.08
C ALA A 36 -8.13 -4.87 1.60
N LEU A 37 -7.69 -4.27 0.48
CA LEU A 37 -6.37 -4.50 -0.07
C LEU A 37 -5.25 -4.01 0.85
N PHE A 38 -5.37 -2.80 1.39
CA PHE A 38 -4.38 -2.29 2.34
C PHE A 38 -4.37 -3.10 3.64
N PHE A 39 -5.54 -3.52 4.14
CA PHE A 39 -5.62 -4.43 5.29
C PHE A 39 -4.93 -5.77 5.02
N ALA A 40 -5.11 -6.34 3.82
CA ALA A 40 -4.42 -7.56 3.41
C ALA A 40 -2.90 -7.37 3.37
N TYR A 41 -2.42 -6.19 2.95
CA TYR A 41 -1.01 -5.84 3.01
C TYR A 41 -0.49 -5.79 4.46
N GLU A 42 -1.21 -5.14 5.38
CA GLU A 42 -0.85 -5.10 6.80
C GLU A 42 -0.83 -6.50 7.43
N ASP A 43 -1.83 -7.34 7.12
CA ASP A 43 -1.87 -8.72 7.61
C ASP A 43 -0.76 -9.58 7.01
N PHE A 44 -0.42 -9.37 5.74
CA PHE A 44 0.75 -10.01 5.11
C PHE A 44 2.02 -9.68 5.89
N LEU A 45 2.30 -8.40 6.17
CA LEU A 45 3.47 -7.99 6.96
C LEU A 45 3.46 -8.60 8.36
N ALA A 46 2.30 -8.63 9.03
CA ALA A 46 2.16 -9.26 10.33
C ALA A 46 2.45 -10.76 10.28
N ASN A 47 2.00 -11.47 9.24
CA ASN A 47 2.29 -12.88 9.04
C ASN A 47 3.76 -13.14 8.71
N VAL A 48 4.40 -12.25 7.93
CA VAL A 48 5.84 -12.30 7.68
C VAL A 48 6.62 -12.17 9.00
N ILE A 49 6.24 -11.23 9.88
CA ILE A 49 6.83 -11.11 11.21
C ILE A 49 6.59 -12.39 12.03
N ARG A 50 5.39 -12.98 11.97
CA ARG A 50 5.07 -14.23 12.69
C ARG A 50 5.93 -15.42 12.28
N THR A 51 6.56 -15.40 11.10
CA THR A 51 7.55 -16.43 10.73
C THR A 51 8.81 -16.39 11.59
N LYS A 52 9.10 -15.25 12.23
CA LYS A 52 10.26 -15.04 13.12
C LYS A 52 9.84 -14.90 14.58
N GLU A 53 8.65 -14.35 14.84
CA GLU A 53 8.08 -14.13 16.18
C GLU A 53 6.62 -14.60 16.23
N LEU A 54 6.39 -15.87 16.57
CA LEU A 54 5.06 -16.51 16.54
C LEU A 54 3.99 -15.79 17.39
N THR A 55 4.40 -15.12 18.47
CA THR A 55 3.51 -14.39 19.39
C THR A 55 3.22 -12.96 18.96
N TYR A 56 3.73 -12.54 17.79
CA TYR A 56 3.59 -11.18 17.29
C TYR A 56 2.12 -10.76 17.12
N SER A 57 1.84 -9.56 17.60
CA SER A 57 0.56 -8.86 17.43
C SER A 57 0.80 -7.38 17.20
N SER A 58 0.22 -6.84 16.12
CA SER A 58 0.26 -5.41 15.79
C SER A 58 -0.36 -4.52 16.86
N LYS A 59 -1.21 -5.08 17.75
CA LYS A 59 -1.77 -4.38 18.91
C LYS A 59 -0.75 -4.16 20.03
N LYS A 60 0.27 -5.02 20.13
CA LYS A 60 1.28 -4.98 21.20
C LYS A 60 2.57 -4.28 20.75
N LYS A 61 2.97 -4.50 19.50
CA LYS A 61 4.19 -3.93 18.92
C LYS A 61 3.90 -3.42 17.49
N PRO A 62 4.19 -2.15 17.17
CA PRO A 62 4.00 -1.61 15.82
C PRO A 62 4.68 -2.46 14.75
N ILE A 63 4.06 -2.59 13.58
CA ILE A 63 4.60 -3.37 12.45
C ILE A 63 6.02 -2.92 12.11
N LYS A 64 6.28 -1.61 12.01
CA LYS A 64 7.61 -1.04 11.77
C LYS A 64 8.68 -1.62 12.69
N GLU A 65 8.47 -1.47 14.00
CA GLU A 65 9.46 -1.83 15.00
C GLU A 65 9.70 -3.33 15.03
N ALA A 66 8.62 -4.11 14.86
CA ALA A 66 8.72 -5.56 14.81
C ALA A 66 9.42 -6.04 13.54
N PHE A 67 9.09 -5.44 12.39
CA PHE A 67 9.70 -5.80 11.11
C PHE A 67 11.20 -5.51 11.11
N ALA A 68 11.61 -4.30 11.50
CA ALA A 68 13.03 -3.92 11.61
C ALA A 68 13.83 -4.77 12.63
N THR A 69 13.17 -5.37 13.63
CA THR A 69 13.86 -6.27 14.57
C THR A 69 14.30 -7.57 13.89
N HIS A 70 13.52 -8.06 12.92
CA HIS A 70 13.68 -9.40 12.34
C HIS A 70 14.18 -9.38 10.89
N PHE A 71 14.11 -8.22 10.24
CA PHE A 71 14.48 -7.97 8.86
C PHE A 71 15.36 -6.72 8.79
N ASP A 72 16.12 -6.59 7.70
CA ASP A 72 17.00 -5.44 7.49
C ASP A 72 16.25 -4.10 7.54
N ASP A 73 16.88 -3.08 8.14
CA ASP A 73 16.32 -1.75 8.33
C ASP A 73 15.95 -1.12 6.97
N ALA A 74 16.76 -1.34 5.94
CA ALA A 74 16.47 -0.83 4.60
C ALA A 74 15.20 -1.46 4.01
N LEU A 75 14.99 -2.77 4.24
CA LEU A 75 13.77 -3.46 3.80
C LEU A 75 12.55 -3.00 4.60
N ALA A 76 12.71 -2.79 5.92
CA ALA A 76 11.65 -2.26 6.78
C ALA A 76 11.24 -0.84 6.34
N ASP A 77 12.22 0.01 6.03
CA ASP A 77 11.97 1.36 5.53
C ASP A 77 11.28 1.33 4.17
N PHE A 78 11.77 0.52 3.23
CA PHE A 78 11.17 0.39 1.91
C PHE A 78 9.72 -0.14 1.94
N CYS A 79 9.42 -1.09 2.83
CA CYS A 79 8.12 -1.73 2.90
C CYS A 79 7.11 -1.00 3.79
N TRP A 80 7.55 -0.15 4.72
CA TRP A 80 6.62 0.50 5.66
C TRP A 80 6.75 2.02 5.74
N ASN A 81 7.97 2.55 5.72
CA ASN A 81 8.22 3.99 5.89
C ASN A 81 8.36 4.75 4.56
N HIS A 82 8.39 4.03 3.44
CA HIS A 82 8.46 4.64 2.14
C HIS A 82 7.22 5.51 1.89
N ASP A 83 7.45 6.69 1.32
CA ASP A 83 6.41 7.72 1.17
C ASP A 83 5.18 7.23 0.39
N GLU A 84 5.37 6.29 -0.53
CA GLU A 84 4.28 5.70 -1.31
C GLU A 84 3.42 4.73 -0.49
N VAL A 85 4.01 4.02 0.48
CA VAL A 85 3.27 3.16 1.42
C VAL A 85 2.53 4.03 2.42
N ASP A 86 3.14 5.12 2.86
CA ASP A 86 2.46 6.12 3.69
C ASP A 86 1.28 6.75 2.94
N LEU A 87 1.46 7.11 1.67
CA LEU A 87 0.37 7.57 0.83
C LEU A 87 -0.74 6.51 0.68
N ALA A 88 -0.38 5.24 0.48
CA ALA A 88 -1.35 4.16 0.39
C ALA A 88 -2.21 4.07 1.67
N ARG A 89 -1.59 4.23 2.84
CA ARG A 89 -2.26 4.28 4.15
C ARG A 89 -3.18 5.49 4.28
N LEU A 90 -2.69 6.66 3.87
CA LEU A 90 -3.43 7.91 3.89
C LEU A 90 -4.66 7.87 2.97
N VAL A 91 -4.53 7.31 1.77
CA VAL A 91 -5.64 7.09 0.82
C VAL A 91 -6.67 6.13 1.41
N ARG A 92 -6.24 5.04 2.06
CA ARG A 92 -7.15 4.14 2.78
C ARG A 92 -7.91 4.87 3.89
N ASN A 93 -7.25 5.70 4.69
CA ASN A 93 -7.91 6.49 5.73
C ASN A 93 -8.92 7.49 5.15
N ALA A 94 -8.56 8.17 4.06
CA ALA A 94 -9.45 9.10 3.37
C ALA A 94 -10.68 8.41 2.74
N LEU A 95 -10.51 7.19 2.21
CA LEU A 95 -11.62 6.37 1.71
C LEU A 95 -12.56 5.91 2.84
N ALA A 96 -12.01 5.56 4.00
CA ALA A 96 -12.77 5.08 5.15
C ALA A 96 -13.55 6.19 5.87
N TYR A 97 -12.94 7.36 6.08
CA TYR A 97 -13.48 8.40 6.96
C TYR A 97 -13.96 9.66 6.25
N ASN A 98 -13.38 10.01 5.10
CA ASN A 98 -13.61 11.31 4.44
C ASN A 98 -14.39 11.19 3.13
N GLY A 99 -15.06 10.07 2.91
CA GLY A 99 -15.89 9.86 1.73
C GLY A 99 -15.11 9.95 0.41
N ALA A 100 -13.86 9.46 0.37
CA ALA A 100 -12.94 9.55 -0.77
C ALA A 100 -12.38 10.96 -1.06
N ARG A 101 -12.58 11.92 -0.16
CA ARG A 101 -11.95 13.24 -0.21
C ARG A 101 -10.70 13.26 0.66
N PHE A 102 -9.69 14.01 0.25
CA PHE A 102 -8.49 14.20 1.04
C PHE A 102 -8.83 15.01 2.30
N GLY A 103 -8.38 14.54 3.48
CA GLY A 103 -8.49 15.27 4.74
C GLY A 103 -7.28 16.17 4.98
N LYS A 104 -7.32 17.00 6.05
CA LYS A 104 -6.22 17.91 6.44
C LYS A 104 -4.87 17.21 6.54
N ASP A 105 -4.84 15.96 7.00
CA ASP A 105 -3.59 15.21 7.15
C ASP A 105 -2.90 14.94 5.81
N LEU A 106 -3.64 14.78 4.70
CA LEU A 106 -3.04 14.65 3.36
C LEU A 106 -2.73 16.00 2.72
N GLU A 107 -3.34 17.11 3.15
CA GLU A 107 -2.96 18.44 2.66
C GLU A 107 -1.50 18.77 2.99
N ASN A 108 -1.01 18.27 4.13
CA ASN A 108 0.42 18.36 4.51
C ASN A 108 1.34 17.66 3.51
N TYR A 109 0.81 16.70 2.75
CA TYR A 109 1.54 15.96 1.73
C TYR A 109 1.27 16.47 0.30
N LYS A 110 0.36 17.45 0.12
CA LYS A 110 -0.01 18.00 -1.19
C LYS A 110 1.21 18.51 -1.96
N ALA A 111 2.14 19.21 -1.29
CA ALA A 111 3.38 19.69 -1.89
C ALA A 111 4.33 18.56 -2.32
N ARG A 112 4.27 17.39 -1.66
CA ARG A 112 5.11 16.23 -1.99
C ARG A 112 4.57 15.42 -3.18
N PHE A 113 3.29 15.55 -3.51
CA PHE A 113 2.62 14.67 -4.47
C PHE A 113 1.88 15.37 -5.62
N VAL A 114 1.71 16.70 -5.60
CA VAL A 114 0.87 17.42 -6.59
C VAL A 114 1.55 18.61 -7.27
N ASP A 115 2.72 19.06 -6.79
CA ASP A 115 3.35 20.24 -7.37
C ASP A 115 4.15 19.92 -8.65
N VAL A 116 3.84 20.67 -9.72
CA VAL A 116 4.45 20.60 -11.06
C VAL A 116 5.26 21.87 -11.35
N SER A 117 5.36 22.76 -10.37
CA SER A 117 5.92 24.09 -10.50
C SER A 117 6.96 24.34 -9.42
N GLY A 118 8.15 23.74 -9.60
CA GLY A 118 9.37 24.27 -8.99
C GLY A 118 9.99 23.46 -7.86
N THR A 119 9.48 22.29 -7.49
CA THR A 119 10.17 21.37 -6.57
C THR A 119 10.70 20.14 -7.30
N SER A 120 12.02 19.97 -7.31
CA SER A 120 12.74 18.81 -7.88
C SER A 120 12.53 17.49 -7.11
N LYS A 121 11.48 17.39 -6.28
CA LYS A 121 11.24 16.33 -5.29
C LYS A 121 9.77 15.89 -5.16
N ALA A 122 8.91 16.21 -6.12
CA ALA A 122 7.57 15.63 -6.14
C ALA A 122 7.68 14.11 -6.36
N LEU A 123 7.21 13.31 -5.40
CA LEU A 123 7.20 11.84 -5.48
C LEU A 123 6.21 11.34 -6.53
N LEU A 124 5.14 12.10 -6.76
CA LEU A 124 4.12 11.77 -7.75
C LEU A 124 3.94 12.95 -8.69
N ARG A 125 4.02 12.66 -9.98
CA ARG A 125 3.66 13.61 -11.03
C ARG A 125 2.13 13.72 -11.07
N ARG A 126 1.62 14.85 -11.55
CA ARG A 126 0.18 15.10 -11.83
C ARG A 126 -0.52 13.98 -12.64
N GLU A 127 0.20 13.00 -13.17
CA GLU A 127 -0.35 11.88 -13.91
C GLU A 127 -1.38 11.08 -13.09
N HIS A 128 -1.12 10.84 -11.80
CA HIS A 128 -2.01 10.01 -10.97
C HIS A 128 -2.91 10.83 -10.05
N PHE A 129 -2.36 11.83 -9.32
CA PHE A 129 -3.11 12.56 -8.29
C PHE A 129 -3.44 13.99 -8.74
N ASN A 130 -4.56 14.12 -9.47
CA ASN A 130 -5.02 15.42 -9.96
C ASN A 130 -5.94 16.13 -8.96
N PRO A 131 -5.70 17.43 -8.67
CA PRO A 131 -6.63 18.24 -7.91
C PRO A 131 -7.84 18.61 -8.78
N VAL A 132 -9.03 18.46 -8.22
CA VAL A 132 -10.30 18.97 -8.77
C VAL A 132 -10.81 20.03 -7.81
N ASP A 133 -11.00 21.26 -8.30
CA ASP A 133 -11.36 22.43 -7.47
C ASP A 133 -10.40 22.68 -6.29
N GLY A 134 -9.11 22.41 -6.48
CA GLY A 134 -8.08 22.58 -5.45
C GLY A 134 -7.99 21.45 -4.42
N ILE A 135 -8.89 20.46 -4.49
CA ILE A 135 -8.95 19.29 -3.60
C ILE A 135 -8.53 18.05 -4.40
N ILE A 136 -7.61 17.24 -3.86
CA ILE A 136 -7.26 15.98 -4.50
C ILE A 136 -8.44 15.02 -4.31
N GLN A 137 -8.90 14.41 -5.41
CA GLN A 137 -9.95 13.39 -5.39
C GLN A 137 -9.32 12.02 -5.58
N ILE A 138 -9.75 11.04 -4.77
CA ILE A 138 -9.32 9.65 -4.94
C ILE A 138 -10.15 9.03 -6.05
N THR A 139 -9.47 8.60 -7.10
CA THR A 139 -10.02 7.95 -8.30
C THR A 139 -9.53 6.50 -8.40
N PRO A 140 -10.14 5.68 -9.28
CA PRO A 140 -9.65 4.33 -9.55
C PRO A 140 -8.16 4.26 -9.93
N ASP A 141 -7.67 5.23 -10.69
CA ASP A 141 -6.29 5.28 -11.14
C ASP A 141 -5.32 5.38 -9.96
N ASN A 142 -5.66 6.19 -8.95
CA ASN A 142 -4.89 6.29 -7.70
C ASN A 142 -4.79 4.94 -7.00
N THR A 143 -5.91 4.22 -6.90
CA THR A 143 -5.95 2.93 -6.21
C THR A 143 -5.20 1.84 -6.98
N ALA A 144 -5.22 1.89 -8.32
CA ALA A 144 -4.47 0.97 -9.18
C ALA A 144 -2.96 1.20 -9.09
N TYR A 145 -2.52 2.46 -9.11
CA TYR A 145 -1.12 2.83 -8.89
C TYR A 145 -0.61 2.31 -7.54
N LEU A 146 -1.34 2.63 -6.46
CA LEU A 146 -0.94 2.25 -5.11
C LEU A 146 -0.98 0.74 -4.90
N PHE A 147 -1.90 0.03 -5.57
CA PHE A 147 -1.84 -1.42 -5.62
C PHE A 147 -0.54 -1.93 -6.25
N GLY A 148 -0.09 -1.32 -7.35
CA GLY A 148 1.20 -1.61 -7.97
C GLY A 148 2.37 -1.45 -6.99
N VAL A 149 2.40 -0.34 -6.25
CA VAL A 149 3.40 -0.10 -5.19
C VAL A 149 3.37 -1.21 -4.15
N LEU A 150 2.20 -1.52 -3.57
CA LEU A 150 2.09 -2.54 -2.53
C LEU A 150 2.49 -3.93 -3.04
N LYS A 151 2.14 -4.25 -4.29
CA LYS A 151 2.56 -5.49 -4.95
C LYS A 151 4.08 -5.57 -5.06
N GLU A 152 4.74 -4.50 -5.48
CA GLU A 152 6.21 -4.43 -5.55
C GLU A 152 6.84 -4.67 -4.18
N ARG A 153 6.29 -4.06 -3.12
CA ARG A 153 6.79 -4.27 -1.74
C ARG A 153 6.66 -5.73 -1.31
N VAL A 154 5.52 -6.36 -1.58
CA VAL A 154 5.32 -7.80 -1.31
C VAL A 154 6.33 -8.66 -2.07
N THR A 155 6.54 -8.38 -3.36
CA THR A 155 7.52 -9.12 -4.18
C THR A 155 8.92 -9.05 -3.57
N MET A 156 9.38 -7.85 -3.20
CA MET A 156 10.70 -7.67 -2.59
C MET A 156 10.87 -8.44 -1.27
N ILE A 157 9.82 -8.49 -0.44
CA ILE A 157 9.83 -9.28 0.80
C ILE A 157 9.95 -10.78 0.48
N VAL A 158 9.17 -11.27 -0.49
CA VAL A 158 9.20 -12.69 -0.87
C VAL A 158 10.56 -13.08 -1.44
N GLU A 159 11.17 -12.23 -2.27
CA GLU A 159 12.50 -12.46 -2.82
C GLU A 159 13.58 -12.48 -1.72
N ALA A 160 13.54 -11.53 -0.78
CA ALA A 160 14.46 -11.51 0.36
C ALA A 160 14.31 -12.77 1.23
N LEU A 161 13.08 -13.23 1.47
CA LEU A 161 12.80 -14.47 2.20
C LEU A 161 13.32 -15.71 1.45
N ALA A 162 13.13 -15.79 0.13
CA ALA A 162 13.59 -16.90 -0.69
C ALA A 162 15.12 -17.03 -0.70
N GLN A 163 15.83 -15.90 -0.76
CA GLN A 163 17.29 -15.86 -0.66
C GLN A 163 17.78 -16.32 0.71
N SER A 164 17.06 -15.99 1.79
CA SER A 164 17.43 -16.44 3.15
C SER A 164 17.28 -17.95 3.38
N LEU A 165 16.53 -18.67 2.53
CA LEU A 165 16.29 -20.11 2.63
C LEU A 165 17.28 -20.96 1.82
N THR A 166 18.14 -20.33 1.00
CA THR A 166 19.10 -21.02 0.12
C THR A 166 20.51 -21.09 0.69
N LEU A 167 20.71 -20.57 1.91
CA LEU A 167 21.94 -20.67 2.72
C LEU A 167 21.74 -21.65 3.87
#